data_AF-A0A925F8W9-F1
#
_entry.id   AF-A0A925F8W9-F1
#
_cell.length_a   1.000
_cell.length_b   1.000
_cell.length_c   1.000
_cell.angle_alpha   90.00
_cell.angle_beta   90.00
_cell.angle_gamma   90.00
#
_symmetry.space_group_name_H-M   'P 1'
#
loop_
_entity.id
_entity.type
_entity.pdbx_description
1 polymer ?
#
loop_
_entity_poly.entity_id
_entity_poly.type
_entity_poly.pdbx_seq_one_letter_code
_entity_poly.pdbx_strand_id
1 'polypeptide(L)'
;GDIGYRLPAEIRPELFHRKGALAAARDNNPAKESSGCQFYLVQGKIWNEADLERQMARSGRPFNDEQKQVYKTTGGSPHLDGNYTVFGQAIAGLAVIDSIAKQPRNSYERPRQDVPMRVSAERMRKKKITRKYGYQF
;
A
#
# COMPACT_ATOMS: atom_id res chain seq x y z
N GLY A 1 6.03 -6.29 -16.99
CA GLY A 1 6.23 -7.73 -16.74
C GLY A 1 4.90 -8.32 -16.36
N ASP A 2 4.48 -9.36 -17.05
CA ASP A 2 3.27 -10.12 -16.73
C ASP A 2 3.68 -11.61 -16.76
N ILE A 3 3.09 -12.40 -15.87
CA ILE A 3 3.39 -13.83 -15.71
C ILE A 3 2.23 -14.73 -16.15
N GLY A 4 1.19 -14.15 -16.77
CA GLY A 4 0.15 -14.89 -17.47
C GLY A 4 -0.94 -15.50 -16.58
N TYR A 5 -0.95 -15.18 -15.29
CA TYR A 5 -2.04 -15.54 -14.39
C TYR A 5 -2.37 -14.41 -13.42
N ARG A 6 -3.59 -14.49 -12.87
CA ARG A 6 -4.09 -13.59 -11.84
C ARG A 6 -4.40 -14.35 -10.55
N LEU A 7 -4.47 -13.61 -9.46
CA LEU A 7 -4.85 -14.11 -8.15
C LEU A 7 -6.23 -13.55 -7.78
N PRO A 8 -7.14 -14.35 -7.20
CA PRO A 8 -8.39 -13.85 -6.66
C PRO A 8 -8.18 -12.67 -5.71
N ALA A 9 -9.14 -11.75 -5.66
CA ALA A 9 -9.08 -10.61 -4.76
C ALA A 9 -9.24 -11.07 -3.29
N GLU A 10 -8.34 -10.65 -2.41
CA GLU A 10 -8.39 -10.91 -0.96
C GLU A 10 -8.63 -9.59 -0.19
N ILE A 11 -9.67 -8.87 -0.60
CA ILE A 11 -9.97 -7.52 -0.11
C ILE A 11 -10.61 -7.60 1.28
N ARG A 12 -9.95 -7.00 2.27
CA ARG A 12 -10.38 -6.98 3.66
C ARG A 12 -10.46 -5.53 4.19
N PRO A 13 -11.60 -5.07 4.76
CA PRO A 13 -11.75 -3.68 5.23
C PRO A 13 -10.70 -3.23 6.25
N GLU A 14 -10.23 -4.14 7.09
CA GLU A 14 -9.18 -3.90 8.09
C GLU A 14 -7.78 -3.72 7.48
N LEU A 15 -7.57 -4.17 6.24
CA LEU A 15 -6.33 -3.99 5.49
C LEU A 15 -6.50 -2.91 4.42
N PHE A 16 -6.14 -1.69 4.80
CA PHE A 16 -6.32 -0.49 3.98
C PHE A 16 -4.99 0.16 3.60
N HIS A 17 -5.03 1.07 2.64
CA HIS A 17 -3.87 1.66 1.97
C HIS A 17 -3.22 2.79 2.79
N ARG A 18 -2.86 2.50 4.03
CA ARG A 18 -2.00 3.36 4.86
C ARG A 18 -0.58 3.42 4.29
N LYS A 19 0.17 4.48 4.57
CA LYS A 19 1.59 4.56 4.21
C LYS A 19 2.34 3.31 4.70
N GLY A 20 3.16 2.75 3.82
CA GLY A 20 3.88 1.50 4.04
C GLY A 20 3.09 0.23 3.72
N ALA A 21 1.79 0.30 3.42
CA ALA A 21 1.04 -0.87 2.98
C ALA A 21 1.66 -1.50 1.72
N LEU A 22 1.81 -2.82 1.72
CA LEU A 22 2.24 -3.64 0.59
C LEU A 22 0.98 -4.24 -0.03
N ALA A 23 0.73 -3.92 -1.29
CA ALA A 23 -0.50 -4.28 -1.98
C ALA A 23 -0.24 -4.76 -3.41
N ALA A 24 -1.12 -5.62 -3.90
CA ALA A 24 -1.00 -6.18 -5.23
C ALA A 24 -1.55 -5.21 -6.28
N ALA A 25 -0.80 -5.02 -7.37
CA ALA A 25 -1.29 -4.25 -8.51
C ALA A 25 -2.31 -5.07 -9.30
N ARG A 26 -3.12 -4.41 -10.13
CA ARG A 26 -4.00 -5.06 -11.10
C ARG A 26 -4.35 -4.13 -12.25
N ASP A 27 -4.85 -4.71 -13.32
CA ASP A 27 -5.54 -3.99 -14.37
C ASP A 27 -7.02 -3.75 -14.02
N ASN A 28 -7.75 -3.12 -14.94
CA ASN A 28 -9.17 -2.85 -14.77
C ASN A 28 -10.00 -4.10 -15.12
N ASN A 29 -10.15 -5.01 -14.16
CA ASN A 29 -10.98 -6.20 -14.28
C ASN A 29 -12.14 -6.19 -13.25
N PRO A 30 -13.35 -6.64 -13.60
CA PRO A 30 -14.52 -6.59 -12.70
C PRO A 30 -14.37 -7.42 -11.42
N ALA A 31 -13.65 -8.54 -11.49
CA ALA A 31 -13.40 -9.43 -10.36
C ALA A 31 -12.34 -8.88 -9.38
N LYS A 32 -11.70 -7.76 -9.72
CA LYS A 32 -10.61 -7.12 -8.97
C LYS A 32 -9.44 -8.05 -8.67
N GLU A 33 -9.25 -9.05 -9.52
CA GLU A 33 -8.15 -10.00 -9.45
C GLU A 33 -6.82 -9.26 -9.52
N SER A 34 -5.87 -9.73 -8.73
CA SER A 34 -4.54 -9.17 -8.60
C SER A 34 -3.60 -9.72 -9.68
N SER A 35 -2.61 -8.92 -10.07
CA SER A 35 -1.46 -9.38 -10.85
C SER A 35 -0.73 -10.49 -10.11
N GLY A 36 -0.26 -11.52 -10.84
CA GLY A 36 0.53 -12.59 -10.25
C GLY A 36 1.94 -12.17 -9.78
N CYS A 37 2.49 -11.04 -10.26
CA CYS A 37 3.85 -10.61 -9.92
C CYS A 37 4.01 -9.14 -9.54
N GLN A 38 3.07 -8.28 -9.90
CA GLN A 38 3.20 -6.85 -9.66
C GLN A 38 2.60 -6.45 -8.31
N PHE A 39 3.36 -5.68 -7.53
CA PHE A 39 2.92 -5.10 -6.28
C PHE A 39 3.44 -3.66 -6.15
N TYR A 40 2.91 -2.93 -5.18
CA TYR A 40 3.37 -1.60 -4.84
C TYR A 40 3.43 -1.41 -3.31
N LEU A 41 4.30 -0.48 -2.90
CA LEU A 41 4.30 0.07 -1.55
C LEU A 41 3.61 1.43 -1.56
N VAL A 42 2.71 1.64 -0.62
CA VAL A 42 1.99 2.92 -0.50
C VAL A 42 2.92 3.96 0.13
N GLN A 43 3.27 5.01 -0.63
CA GLN A 43 3.76 6.25 -0.02
C GLN A 43 2.57 7.09 0.48
N GLY A 44 1.62 7.36 -0.44
CA GLY A 44 0.42 8.15 -0.15
C GLY A 44 0.72 9.61 0.19
N LYS A 45 -0.31 10.30 0.66
CA LYS A 45 -0.20 11.66 1.21
C LYS A 45 -0.95 11.75 2.54
N ILE A 46 -0.61 12.75 3.34
CA ILE A 46 -1.45 13.18 4.46
C ILE A 46 -2.66 13.92 3.89
N TRP A 47 -3.85 13.58 4.38
CA TRP A 47 -5.09 14.17 3.94
C TRP A 47 -5.56 15.20 4.96
N ASN A 48 -5.94 16.39 4.48
CA ASN A 48 -6.75 17.29 5.29
C ASN A 48 -8.19 16.75 5.37
N GLU A 49 -8.94 17.24 6.35
CA GLU A 49 -10.30 16.79 6.63
C GLU A 49 -11.23 16.91 5.42
N ALA A 50 -11.28 18.10 4.79
CA ALA A 50 -12.18 18.36 3.67
C ALA A 50 -11.88 17.48 2.44
N ASP A 51 -10.60 17.24 2.12
CA ASP A 51 -10.21 16.33 1.04
C ASP A 51 -10.57 14.88 1.36
N LEU A 52 -10.36 14.45 2.60
CA LEU A 52 -10.67 13.10 3.03
C LEU A 52 -12.18 12.84 2.98
N GLU A 53 -13.00 13.78 3.45
CA GLU A 53 -14.45 13.70 3.38
C GLU A 53 -14.96 13.61 1.93
N ARG A 54 -14.42 14.44 1.03
CA ARG A 54 -14.72 14.34 -0.41
C ARG A 54 -14.36 12.97 -0.98
N GLN A 55 -13.21 12.43 -0.59
CA GLN A 55 -12.78 11.11 -1.04
C GLN A 55 -13.67 9.99 -0.48
N MET A 56 -14.09 10.09 0.78
CA MET A 56 -15.01 9.17 1.42
C MET A 56 -16.37 9.17 0.72
N ALA A 57 -16.94 10.36 0.44
CA ALA A 57 -18.20 10.49 -0.29
C ALA A 57 -18.14 9.84 -1.68
N ARG A 58 -17.01 10.00 -2.39
CA ARG A 58 -16.79 9.36 -3.70
C ARG A 58 -16.62 7.84 -3.62
N SER A 59 -16.05 7.34 -2.53
CA SER A 59 -15.77 5.91 -2.37
C SER A 59 -17.03 5.06 -2.22
N GLY A 60 -18.13 5.66 -1.74
CA GLY A 60 -19.36 4.95 -1.40
C GLY A 60 -19.20 3.95 -0.23
N ARG A 61 -18.13 4.06 0.57
CA ARG A 61 -17.83 3.15 1.69
C ARG A 61 -17.66 3.90 3.00
N PRO A 62 -18.09 3.32 4.13
CA PRO A 62 -17.79 3.87 5.43
C PRO A 62 -16.30 3.67 5.76
N PHE A 63 -15.68 4.71 6.31
CA PHE A 63 -14.34 4.64 6.88
C PHE A 63 -14.49 4.63 8.40
N ASN A 64 -13.79 3.73 9.09
CA ASN A 64 -13.74 3.74 10.55
C ASN A 64 -12.84 4.87 11.06
N ASP A 65 -12.92 5.17 12.36
CA ASP A 65 -12.18 6.31 12.91
C ASP A 65 -10.66 6.10 12.90
N GLU A 66 -10.19 4.85 13.03
CA GLU A 66 -8.76 4.52 12.89
C GLU A 66 -8.26 4.89 11.48
N GLN A 67 -8.96 4.48 10.43
CA GLN A 67 -8.63 4.77 9.04
C GLN A 67 -8.55 6.29 8.81
N LYS A 68 -9.55 7.03 9.28
CA LYS A 68 -9.56 8.50 9.18
C LYS A 68 -8.34 9.11 9.86
N GLN A 69 -8.03 8.68 11.09
CA GLN A 69 -6.88 9.19 11.82
C GLN A 69 -5.56 8.85 11.15
N VAL A 70 -5.40 7.63 10.63
CA VAL A 70 -4.19 7.22 9.90
C VAL A 70 -4.02 8.08 8.65
N TYR A 71 -5.07 8.31 7.86
CA TYR A 71 -4.99 9.16 6.67
C TYR A 71 -4.70 10.64 6.97
N LYS A 72 -5.16 11.14 8.13
CA LYS A 72 -4.88 12.50 8.60
C LYS A 72 -3.49 12.68 9.24
N THR A 73 -2.83 11.62 9.65
CA THR A 73 -1.55 11.68 10.40
C THR A 73 -0.37 11.11 9.62
N THR A 74 -0.42 9.81 9.32
CA THR A 74 0.66 9.07 8.66
C THR A 74 0.49 9.10 7.14
N GLY A 75 -0.74 9.27 6.68
CA GLY A 75 -1.10 9.35 5.27
C GLY A 75 -1.37 7.99 4.63
N GLY A 76 -1.69 8.05 3.33
CA GLY A 76 -2.01 6.87 2.53
C GLY A 76 -2.79 7.22 1.26
N SER A 77 -3.41 6.21 0.67
CA SER A 77 -4.13 6.26 -0.61
C SER A 77 -5.55 5.71 -0.47
N PRO A 78 -6.46 6.41 0.22
CA PRO A 78 -7.83 5.95 0.52
C PRO A 78 -8.68 5.60 -0.71
N HIS A 79 -8.38 6.15 -1.88
CA HIS A 79 -9.09 5.83 -3.13
C HIS A 79 -8.86 4.39 -3.62
N LEU A 80 -7.81 3.72 -3.13
CA LEU A 80 -7.51 2.32 -3.44
C LEU A 80 -8.23 1.34 -2.51
N ASP A 81 -8.78 1.82 -1.40
CA ASP A 81 -9.42 0.96 -0.40
C ASP A 81 -10.60 0.19 -0.99
N GLY A 82 -10.63 -1.10 -0.67
CA GLY A 82 -11.70 -1.97 -1.14
C GLY A 82 -11.64 -2.28 -2.64
N ASN A 83 -10.57 -1.86 -3.33
CA ASN A 83 -10.37 -2.06 -4.76
C ASN A 83 -9.10 -2.86 -5.06
N TYR A 84 -8.18 -2.99 -4.11
CA TYR A 84 -6.90 -3.69 -4.26
C TYR A 84 -6.62 -4.51 -2.99
N THR A 85 -5.96 -5.65 -3.17
CA THR A 85 -5.55 -6.54 -2.08
C THR A 85 -4.33 -5.96 -1.36
N VAL A 86 -4.49 -5.61 -0.09
CA VAL A 86 -3.37 -5.31 0.82
C VAL A 86 -2.97 -6.61 1.53
N PHE A 87 -1.71 -7.04 1.39
CA PHE A 87 -1.24 -8.32 1.92
C PHE A 87 -0.03 -8.21 2.86
N GLY A 88 0.48 -7.00 3.09
CA GLY A 88 1.54 -6.76 4.05
C GLY A 88 1.71 -5.28 4.38
N GLN A 89 2.71 -4.98 5.20
CA GLN A 89 3.08 -3.62 5.57
C GLN A 89 4.58 -3.54 5.86
N ALA A 90 5.22 -2.46 5.43
CA ALA A 90 6.55 -2.09 5.86
C ALA A 90 6.50 -1.64 7.33
N ILE A 91 7.16 -2.41 8.20
CA ILE A 91 7.25 -2.14 9.64
C ILE A 91 8.56 -1.43 10.03
N ALA A 92 9.50 -1.31 9.09
CA ALA A 92 10.77 -0.64 9.25
C ALA A 92 11.20 -0.03 7.91
N GLY A 93 12.03 1.02 7.96
CA GLY A 93 12.55 1.66 6.74
C GLY A 93 11.52 2.48 5.96
N LEU A 94 10.47 3.00 6.60
CA LEU A 94 9.46 3.84 5.93
C LEU A 94 10.07 5.07 5.22
N ALA A 95 11.15 5.63 5.75
CA ALA A 95 11.87 6.73 5.11
C ALA A 95 12.48 6.36 3.74
N VAL A 96 12.76 5.07 3.51
CA VAL A 96 13.25 4.59 2.21
C VAL A 96 12.16 4.70 1.14
N ILE A 97 10.89 4.49 1.51
CA ILE A 97 9.76 4.69 0.59
C ILE A 97 9.74 6.14 0.09
N ASP A 98 9.91 7.11 0.98
CA ASP A 98 9.97 8.53 0.62
C ASP A 98 11.19 8.85 -0.25
N SER A 99 12.34 8.25 0.04
CA SER A 99 13.56 8.43 -0.74
C SER A 99 13.42 7.91 -2.18
N ILE A 100 12.78 6.74 -2.35
CA ILE A 100 12.50 6.14 -3.66
C ILE A 100 11.48 7.01 -4.42
N ALA A 101 10.41 7.45 -3.77
CA ALA A 101 9.36 8.25 -4.41
C ALA A 101 9.85 9.63 -4.88
N LYS A 102 10.93 10.16 -4.30
CA LYS A 102 11.56 11.44 -4.68
C LYS A 102 12.53 11.32 -5.86
N GLN A 103 12.85 10.11 -6.33
CA GLN A 103 13.80 9.95 -7.43
C GLN A 103 13.31 10.64 -8.71
N PRO A 104 14.20 11.29 -9.48
CA PRO A 104 13.85 11.87 -10.77
C PRO A 104 13.22 10.82 -11.69
N ARG A 105 12.08 11.17 -12.29
CA ARG A 105 11.31 10.30 -13.16
C ARG A 105 11.19 10.87 -14.57
N ASN A 106 10.90 10.01 -15.54
CA ASN A 106 10.54 10.42 -16.90
C ASN A 106 9.04 10.79 -16.98
N SER A 107 8.56 11.14 -18.17
CA SER A 107 7.15 11.50 -18.40
C SER A 107 6.15 10.35 -18.20
N TYR A 108 6.63 9.10 -18.10
CA TYR A 108 5.84 7.90 -17.85
C TYR A 108 5.92 7.45 -16.38
N GLU A 109 6.39 8.31 -15.49
CA GLU A 109 6.55 8.03 -14.06
C GLU A 109 7.55 6.93 -13.70
N ARG A 110 8.40 6.51 -14.65
CA ARG A 110 9.51 5.59 -14.39
C ARG A 110 10.73 6.37 -13.86
N PRO A 111 11.38 5.92 -12.77
CA PRO A 111 12.66 6.48 -12.33
C PRO A 111 13.70 6.50 -13.45
N ARG A 112 14.46 7.59 -13.58
CA ARG A 112 15.51 7.74 -14.60
C ARG A 112 16.70 6.82 -14.36
N GLN A 113 16.93 6.46 -13.10
CA GLN A 113 17.89 5.45 -12.69
C GLN A 113 17.12 4.27 -12.12
N ASP A 114 17.51 3.06 -12.51
CA ASP A 114 16.87 1.85 -12.02
C ASP A 114 17.05 1.70 -10.50
N VAL A 115 15.97 1.35 -9.81
CA VAL A 115 15.96 1.06 -8.37
C VAL A 115 15.80 -0.46 -8.20
N PRO A 116 16.90 -1.23 -8.24
CA PRO A 116 16.82 -2.68 -8.11
C PRO A 116 16.41 -3.07 -6.69
N MET A 117 15.75 -4.23 -6.57
CA MET A 117 15.37 -4.79 -5.28
C MET A 117 15.93 -6.20 -5.12
N ARG A 118 16.30 -6.55 -3.88
CA ARG A 118 16.63 -7.92 -3.49
C ARG A 118 15.57 -8.40 -2.51
N VAL A 119 15.03 -9.59 -2.75
CA VAL A 119 13.96 -10.18 -1.92
C VAL A 119 14.50 -11.41 -1.22
N SER A 120 14.27 -11.47 0.08
CA SER A 120 14.47 -12.66 0.91
C SER A 120 13.28 -12.82 1.84
N ALA A 121 12.84 -14.05 2.04
CA ALA A 121 11.76 -14.36 2.98
C ALA A 121 12.32 -15.19 4.15
N GLU A 122 12.11 -14.74 5.38
CA GLU A 122 12.42 -15.48 6.60
C GLU A 122 11.12 -15.70 7.38
N ARG A 123 10.83 -16.95 7.75
CA ARG A 123 9.72 -17.23 8.67
C ARG A 123 10.13 -16.85 10.10
N MET A 124 9.46 -15.85 10.67
CA MET A 124 9.74 -15.35 12.02
C MET A 124 8.53 -15.47 12.94
N ARG A 125 8.77 -15.80 14.23
CA ARG A 125 7.72 -15.73 15.25
C ARG A 125 7.34 -14.28 15.54
N LYS A 126 6.04 -14.00 15.79
CA LYS A 126 5.55 -12.65 16.16
C LYS A 126 6.38 -12.00 17.27
N LYS A 127 6.67 -12.72 18.35
CA LYS A 127 7.53 -12.23 19.46
C LYS A 127 8.93 -11.77 19.01
N LYS A 128 9.53 -12.44 18.02
CA LYS A 128 10.85 -12.06 17.45
C LYS A 128 10.71 -10.77 16.63
N ILE A 129 9.62 -10.62 15.88
CA ILE A 129 9.32 -9.40 15.09
C ILE A 129 9.12 -8.21 16.04
N THR A 130 8.27 -8.35 17.06
CA THR A 130 8.04 -7.30 18.07
C THR A 130 9.34 -6.90 18.77
N ARG A 131 10.16 -7.86 19.21
CA ARG A 131 11.44 -7.55 19.88
C ARG A 131 12.43 -6.84 18.96
N LYS A 132 12.48 -7.20 17.67
CA LYS A 132 13.47 -6.67 16.72
C LYS A 132 13.07 -5.32 16.12
N TYR A 133 11.77 -5.12 15.86
CA TYR A 133 11.27 -3.97 15.11
C TYR A 133 10.33 -3.07 15.92
N GLY A 134 10.00 -3.43 17.17
CA GLY A 134 9.03 -2.70 17.99
C GLY A 134 7.59 -2.78 17.48
N TYR A 135 7.32 -3.63 16.48
CA TYR A 135 5.99 -3.74 15.86
C TYR A 135 5.00 -4.49 16.74
N GLN A 136 3.81 -3.92 16.90
CA GLN A 136 2.67 -4.50 17.62
C GLN A 136 1.65 -4.99 16.58
N PHE A 137 1.18 -6.24 16.77
CA PHE A 137 0.24 -6.93 15.88
C PHE A 137 -1.20 -6.69 16.27
#